data_AF-A0AAX6DXT0-F1
#
_entry.id   AF-A0AAX6DXT0-F1
#
_cell.length_a   1.000
_cell.length_b   1.000
_cell.length_c   1.000
_cell.angle_alpha   90.00
_cell.angle_beta   90.00
_cell.angle_gamma   90.00
#
_symmetry.space_group_name_H-M   'P 1'
#
loop_
_entity.id
_entity.type
_entity.pdbx_description
1 polymer ?
#
loop_
_entity_poly.entity_id
_entity_poly.type
_entity_poly.pdbx_seq_one_letter_code
_entity_poly.pdbx_strand_id
1 'polypeptide(L)'
;MPAYYNSIIKGVSTVMVSYSSWNGVKMHANRNLIIGLLKNKLRFRGFVISDWQGIDKITSPPGANYTYSVQVGVNAGIDMIMVPYNYTEFIGDLTNLVEKNIVPMSRIDDAVRRILRVKFVMGLFEDPMADLSFADQLGKKEHRELAREAVRKSLVLLKNGKSSNEPLLPLPKKAPKILVAGSHADNLGFQCGGWTIEWNGDSGDITAGTTILDAIKSTVDPATKVVYSKNPDSSFMKDNEFSYAIVVVGETPYAETKGDNLNLTLPAPGPRTIQTVCGAVKCL
;
A
#
# COMPACT_ATOMS: atom_id res chain seq x y z
N MET A 1 -7.93 20.81 -2.72
CA MET A 1 -6.96 19.73 -2.48
C MET A 1 -6.60 19.66 -0.98
N PRO A 2 -7.52 19.26 -0.09
CA PRO A 2 -7.38 19.51 1.36
C PRO A 2 -6.23 18.77 2.05
N ALA A 3 -6.04 17.49 1.77
CA ALA A 3 -4.99 16.69 2.41
C ALA A 3 -3.58 17.18 2.07
N TYR A 4 -3.33 17.67 0.85
CA TYR A 4 -2.05 18.29 0.48
C TYR A 4 -1.72 19.51 1.34
N TYR A 5 -2.71 20.38 1.58
CA TYR A 5 -2.53 21.53 2.47
C TYR A 5 -2.14 21.06 3.89
N ASN A 6 -2.87 20.08 4.44
CA ASN A 6 -2.58 19.52 5.75
C ASN A 6 -1.17 18.91 5.84
N SER A 7 -0.71 18.19 4.81
CA SER A 7 0.65 17.65 4.78
C SER A 7 1.72 18.75 4.70
N ILE A 8 1.47 19.81 3.93
CA ILE A 8 2.40 20.94 3.78
C ILE A 8 2.56 21.70 5.10
N ILE A 9 1.46 22.01 5.81
CA ILE A 9 1.54 22.70 7.10
C ILE A 9 2.19 21.84 8.20
N LYS A 10 2.15 20.50 8.04
CA LYS A 10 2.87 19.55 8.90
C LYS A 10 4.34 19.36 8.50
N GLY A 11 4.82 20.07 7.47
CA GLY A 11 6.22 20.05 7.07
C GLY A 11 6.64 18.83 6.24
N VAL A 12 5.72 18.25 5.43
CA VAL A 12 6.10 17.15 4.51
C VAL A 12 7.28 17.57 3.62
N SER A 13 8.30 16.70 3.52
CA SER A 13 9.55 17.02 2.83
C SER A 13 9.47 16.90 1.31
N THR A 14 8.67 15.98 0.80
CA THR A 14 8.59 15.67 -0.63
C THR A 14 7.15 15.46 -1.08
N VAL A 15 6.88 15.72 -2.36
CA VAL A 15 5.60 15.43 -3.00
C VAL A 15 5.86 14.71 -4.32
N MET A 16 5.27 13.53 -4.50
CA MET A 16 5.36 12.77 -5.74
C MET A 16 4.23 13.13 -6.70
N VAL A 17 4.54 13.27 -7.98
CA VAL A 17 3.56 13.59 -9.03
C VAL A 17 2.93 12.29 -9.57
N SER A 18 1.60 12.20 -9.54
CA SER A 18 0.82 11.06 -10.07
C SER A 18 0.98 10.86 -11.58
N TYR A 19 0.91 9.62 -12.08
CA TYR A 19 0.82 9.32 -13.53
C TYR A 19 -0.44 9.85 -14.22
N SER A 20 -1.48 10.11 -13.43
CA SER A 20 -2.81 10.44 -13.94
C SER A 20 -2.82 11.75 -14.75
N SER A 21 -3.94 11.99 -15.43
CA SER A 21 -4.23 13.29 -16.04
C SER A 21 -5.37 13.99 -15.29
N TRP A 22 -5.36 15.32 -15.29
CA TRP A 22 -6.51 16.12 -14.88
C TRP A 22 -7.03 16.89 -16.09
N ASN A 23 -8.29 16.62 -16.48
CA ASN A 23 -8.93 17.18 -17.69
C ASN A 23 -8.05 17.04 -18.94
N GLY A 24 -7.49 15.84 -19.16
CA GLY A 24 -6.62 15.54 -20.30
C GLY A 24 -5.16 15.96 -20.15
N VAL A 25 -4.82 16.81 -19.17
CA VAL A 25 -3.44 17.27 -18.94
C VAL A 25 -2.71 16.32 -17.99
N LYS A 26 -1.62 15.70 -18.48
CA LYS A 26 -0.73 14.85 -17.68
C LYS A 26 -0.20 15.62 -16.46
N MET A 27 -0.31 15.04 -15.27
CA MET A 27 0.13 15.70 -14.04
C MET A 27 1.63 16.03 -14.06
N HIS A 28 2.48 15.15 -14.62
CA HIS A 28 3.91 15.43 -14.82
C HIS A 28 4.21 16.61 -15.75
N ALA A 29 3.26 17.04 -16.59
CA ALA A 29 3.38 18.23 -17.43
C ALA A 29 2.54 19.41 -16.91
N ASN A 30 1.87 19.28 -15.76
CA ASN A 30 0.88 20.25 -15.29
C ASN A 30 1.52 21.37 -14.46
N ARG A 31 2.11 22.35 -15.16
CA ARG A 31 2.74 23.53 -14.55
C ARG A 31 1.80 24.32 -13.63
N ASN A 32 0.52 24.42 -13.98
CA ASN A 32 -0.45 25.19 -13.20
C ASN A 32 -0.69 24.57 -11.82
N LEU A 33 -0.74 23.24 -11.73
CA LEU A 33 -0.90 22.56 -10.45
C LEU A 33 0.42 22.47 -9.67
N ILE A 34 1.54 22.18 -10.33
CA ILE A 34 2.83 22.02 -9.64
C ILE A 34 3.39 23.38 -9.20
N ILE A 35 3.61 24.32 -10.13
CA ILE A 35 4.15 25.64 -9.79
C ILE A 35 3.05 26.53 -9.23
N GLY A 36 1.92 26.67 -9.94
CA GLY A 36 0.87 27.63 -9.59
C GLY A 36 0.19 27.32 -8.24
N LEU A 37 -0.27 26.08 -8.06
CA LEU A 37 -0.95 25.68 -6.83
C LEU A 37 0.04 25.22 -5.75
N LEU A 38 0.79 24.13 -5.96
CA LEU A 38 1.59 23.49 -4.93
C LEU A 38 2.73 24.39 -4.42
N LYS A 39 3.61 24.86 -5.32
CA LYS A 39 4.76 25.69 -4.92
C LYS A 39 4.36 27.11 -4.54
N ASN A 40 3.51 27.77 -5.33
CA ASN A 40 3.21 29.20 -5.15
C ASN A 40 2.06 29.46 -4.18
N LYS A 41 0.89 28.84 -4.38
CA LYS A 41 -0.29 29.11 -3.54
C LYS A 41 -0.23 28.40 -2.20
N LEU A 42 0.13 27.12 -2.17
CA LEU A 42 0.28 26.34 -0.94
C LEU A 42 1.65 26.52 -0.27
N ARG A 43 2.57 27.26 -0.92
CA ARG A 43 3.90 27.59 -0.38
C ARG A 43 4.78 26.38 -0.06
N PHE A 44 4.60 25.26 -0.75
CA PHE A 44 5.44 24.07 -0.56
C PHE A 44 6.93 24.39 -0.77
N ARG A 45 7.77 24.10 0.22
CA ARG A 45 9.22 24.39 0.22
C ARG A 45 10.12 23.16 0.11
N GLY A 46 9.57 21.96 0.19
CA GLY A 46 10.26 20.72 -0.15
C GLY A 46 10.51 20.60 -1.66
N PHE A 47 10.91 19.41 -2.11
CA PHE A 47 11.10 19.12 -3.52
C PHE A 47 9.99 18.20 -4.08
N VAL A 48 9.66 18.41 -5.35
CA VAL A 48 8.69 17.64 -6.11
C VAL A 48 9.44 16.54 -6.86
N ILE A 49 9.02 15.28 -6.69
CA ILE A 49 9.62 14.13 -7.37
C ILE A 49 8.65 13.56 -8.40
N SER A 50 9.14 13.06 -9.54
CA SER A 50 8.31 12.26 -10.43
C SER A 50 8.03 10.88 -9.83
N ASP A 51 6.90 10.29 -10.18
CA ASP A 51 6.75 8.82 -10.11
C ASP A 51 7.73 8.11 -11.08
N TRP A 52 7.83 6.79 -10.95
CA TRP A 52 8.73 5.91 -11.69
C TRP A 52 8.50 5.99 -13.21
N GLN A 53 9.49 6.49 -13.96
CA GLN A 53 9.33 6.75 -15.41
C GLN A 53 8.09 7.61 -15.72
N GLY A 54 7.69 8.46 -14.78
CA GLY A 54 6.46 9.23 -14.92
C GLY A 54 6.53 10.29 -16.02
N ILE A 55 7.73 10.83 -16.29
CA ILE A 55 7.93 11.74 -17.42
C ILE A 55 7.86 11.00 -18.77
N ASP A 56 8.31 9.74 -18.84
CA ASP A 56 8.22 8.90 -20.03
C ASP A 56 6.77 8.72 -20.45
N LYS A 57 5.88 8.53 -19.46
CA LYS A 57 4.42 8.35 -19.64
C LYS A 57 3.65 9.64 -19.96
N ILE A 58 4.36 10.75 -20.21
CA ILE A 58 3.76 11.97 -20.77
C ILE A 58 3.38 11.74 -22.24
N THR A 59 4.22 11.03 -22.99
CA THR A 59 3.97 10.73 -24.41
C THR A 59 3.18 9.42 -24.58
N SER A 60 2.60 9.25 -25.76
CA SER A 60 1.96 8.01 -26.18
C SER A 60 2.53 7.57 -27.54
N PRO A 61 3.26 6.44 -27.62
CA PRO A 61 3.62 5.55 -26.52
C PRO A 61 4.58 6.20 -25.50
N PRO A 62 4.71 5.65 -24.28
CA PRO A 62 5.67 6.15 -23.29
C PRO A 62 7.09 6.19 -23.85
N GLY A 63 7.82 7.27 -23.60
CA GLY A 63 9.20 7.47 -24.06
C GLY A 63 9.37 7.78 -25.55
N ALA A 64 8.29 7.88 -26.34
CA ALA A 64 8.36 8.15 -27.78
C ALA A 64 9.09 9.46 -28.14
N ASN A 65 9.07 10.45 -27.25
CA ASN A 65 9.86 11.66 -27.36
C ASN A 65 10.40 12.04 -25.97
N TYR A 66 11.48 11.40 -25.57
CA TYR A 66 12.02 11.55 -24.21
C TYR A 66 12.57 12.96 -23.94
N THR A 67 13.25 13.59 -24.91
CA THR A 67 13.71 14.98 -24.76
C THR A 67 12.54 15.94 -24.49
N TYR A 68 11.40 15.76 -25.17
CA TYR A 68 10.17 16.49 -24.86
C TYR A 68 9.70 16.21 -23.42
N SER A 69 9.67 14.95 -23.00
CA SER A 69 9.31 14.56 -21.62
C SER A 69 10.20 15.23 -20.56
N VAL A 70 11.52 15.28 -20.78
CA VAL A 70 12.47 15.99 -19.90
C VAL A 70 12.15 17.48 -19.86
N GLN A 71 12.01 18.11 -21.03
CA GLN A 71 11.69 19.53 -21.16
C GLN A 71 10.41 19.90 -20.38
N VAL A 72 9.30 19.23 -20.68
CA VAL A 72 8.00 19.60 -20.09
C VAL A 72 7.91 19.21 -18.62
N GLY A 73 8.50 18.09 -18.20
CA GLY A 73 8.53 17.67 -16.80
C GLY A 73 9.29 18.65 -15.90
N VAL A 74 10.50 19.03 -16.31
CA VAL A 74 11.33 19.98 -15.55
C VAL A 74 10.71 21.38 -15.54
N ASN A 75 10.23 21.86 -16.69
CA ASN A 75 9.59 23.18 -16.79
C ASN A 75 8.19 23.24 -16.13
N ALA A 76 7.51 22.11 -15.96
CA ALA A 76 6.29 22.03 -15.15
C ALA A 76 6.57 22.24 -13.65
N GLY A 77 7.81 22.04 -13.21
CA GLY A 77 8.24 22.32 -11.84
C GLY A 77 8.68 21.10 -11.04
N ILE A 78 8.87 19.94 -11.68
CA ILE A 78 9.44 18.76 -11.00
C ILE A 78 10.91 19.04 -10.68
N ASP A 79 11.33 18.68 -9.47
CA ASP A 79 12.66 18.98 -8.94
C ASP A 79 13.61 17.78 -9.07
N MET A 80 13.09 16.57 -8.86
CA MET A 80 13.84 15.32 -8.95
C MET A 80 13.11 14.34 -9.87
N ILE A 81 13.83 13.74 -10.81
CA ILE A 81 13.26 12.79 -11.77
C ILE A 81 13.68 11.37 -11.39
N MET A 82 12.69 10.50 -11.21
CA MET A 82 12.87 9.06 -10.99
C MET A 82 12.99 8.35 -12.35
N VAL A 83 14.21 8.37 -12.92
CA VAL A 83 14.57 7.82 -14.25
C VAL A 83 14.63 6.28 -14.29
N PRO A 84 14.49 5.59 -13.17
CA PRO A 84 15.52 4.84 -12.40
C PRO A 84 16.63 4.07 -13.15
N TYR A 85 16.60 3.96 -14.48
CA TYR A 85 17.55 3.14 -15.25
C TYR A 85 18.46 3.97 -16.16
N ASN A 86 17.90 4.70 -17.12
CA ASN A 86 18.67 5.37 -18.18
C ASN A 86 19.13 6.79 -17.80
N TYR A 87 19.88 6.91 -16.70
CA TYR A 87 20.28 8.22 -16.15
C TYR A 87 21.19 9.02 -17.10
N THR A 88 21.98 8.36 -17.95
CA THR A 88 22.88 9.03 -18.89
C THR A 88 22.12 9.79 -19.97
N GLU A 89 21.07 9.19 -20.54
CA GLU A 89 20.16 9.85 -21.49
C GLU A 89 19.48 11.06 -20.83
N PHE A 90 18.93 10.89 -19.63
CA PHE A 90 18.31 11.99 -18.89
C PHE A 90 19.26 13.17 -18.66
N ILE A 91 20.49 12.90 -18.20
CA ILE A 91 21.49 13.94 -17.92
C ILE A 91 21.89 14.63 -19.24
N GLY A 92 22.11 13.87 -20.31
CA GLY A 92 22.45 14.42 -21.63
C GLY A 92 21.37 15.34 -22.18
N ASP A 93 20.12 14.90 -22.15
CA ASP A 93 18.97 15.67 -22.62
C ASP A 93 18.77 16.93 -21.79
N LEU A 94 18.79 16.83 -20.46
CA LEU A 94 18.64 17.99 -19.59
C LEU A 94 19.78 19.01 -19.78
N THR A 95 21.02 18.54 -19.90
CA THR A 95 22.18 19.41 -20.14
C THR A 95 22.01 20.17 -21.46
N ASN A 96 21.68 19.48 -22.54
CA ASN A 96 21.44 20.08 -23.85
C ASN A 96 20.28 21.10 -23.82
N LEU A 97 19.20 20.79 -23.11
CA LEU A 97 18.06 21.71 -22.93
C LEU A 97 18.44 22.97 -22.16
N VAL A 98 19.36 22.87 -21.19
CA VAL A 98 19.88 24.02 -20.43
C VAL A 98 20.83 24.85 -21.29
N GLU A 99 21.76 24.22 -22.01
CA GLU A 99 22.70 24.91 -22.93
C GLU A 99 21.96 25.68 -24.02
N LYS A 100 20.85 25.15 -24.50
CA LYS A 100 19.97 25.80 -25.49
C LYS A 100 19.00 26.82 -24.87
N ASN A 101 19.07 27.09 -23.57
CA ASN A 101 18.16 27.97 -22.82
C ASN A 101 16.67 27.58 -22.91
N ILE A 102 16.36 26.32 -23.25
CA ILE A 102 14.99 25.77 -23.26
C ILE A 102 14.52 25.47 -21.82
N VAL A 103 15.45 25.04 -20.96
CA VAL A 103 15.26 25.01 -19.51
C VAL A 103 16.14 26.11 -18.91
N PRO A 104 15.57 27.17 -18.32
CA PRO A 104 16.37 28.27 -17.79
C PRO A 104 17.16 27.82 -16.55
N MET A 105 18.38 28.33 -16.37
CA MET A 105 19.20 28.04 -15.18
C MET A 105 18.47 28.34 -13.87
N SER A 106 17.60 29.35 -13.83
CA SER A 106 16.77 29.64 -12.65
C SER A 106 15.83 28.50 -12.25
N ARG A 107 15.40 27.66 -13.21
CA ARG A 107 14.63 26.45 -12.94
C ARG A 107 15.51 25.38 -12.29
N ILE A 108 16.73 25.18 -12.80
CA ILE A 108 17.73 24.28 -12.21
C ILE A 108 18.06 24.72 -10.78
N ASP A 109 18.32 26.00 -10.56
CA ASP A 109 18.60 26.56 -9.24
C ASP A 109 17.43 26.38 -8.25
N ASP A 110 16.17 26.53 -8.69
CA ASP A 110 15.01 26.22 -7.84
C ASP A 110 14.97 24.73 -7.47
N ALA A 111 15.21 23.83 -8.43
CA ALA A 111 15.20 22.38 -8.20
C ALA A 111 16.28 21.98 -7.19
N VAL A 112 17.52 22.36 -7.48
CA VAL A 112 18.68 22.04 -6.64
C VAL A 112 18.55 22.66 -5.27
N ARG A 113 18.12 23.93 -5.14
CA ARG A 113 17.89 24.58 -3.85
C ARG A 113 16.89 23.81 -2.99
N ARG A 114 15.84 23.23 -3.57
CA ARG A 114 14.83 22.44 -2.84
C ARG A 114 15.38 21.08 -2.41
N ILE A 115 16.10 20.40 -3.29
CA ILE A 115 16.75 19.13 -2.97
C ILE A 115 17.76 19.32 -1.85
N LEU A 116 18.67 20.30 -1.98
CA LEU A 116 19.66 20.60 -0.96
C LEU A 116 19.01 21.04 0.35
N ARG A 117 17.96 21.87 0.31
CA ARG A 117 17.22 22.24 1.53
C ARG A 117 16.75 21.00 2.29
N VAL A 118 16.11 20.04 1.62
CA VAL A 118 15.62 18.82 2.29
C VAL A 118 16.79 18.02 2.86
N LYS A 119 17.87 17.83 2.08
CA LYS A 119 19.07 17.11 2.55
C LYS A 119 19.71 17.74 3.78
N PHE A 120 19.87 19.07 3.81
CA PHE A 120 20.40 19.79 4.97
C PHE A 120 19.45 19.76 6.17
N VAL A 121 18.16 20.02 5.95
CA VAL A 121 17.16 20.04 7.04
C VAL A 121 17.02 18.68 7.72
N MET A 122 17.20 17.58 7.00
CA MET A 122 17.14 16.24 7.58
C MET A 122 18.47 15.74 8.18
N GLY A 123 19.52 16.55 8.18
CA GLY A 123 20.83 16.18 8.74
C GLY A 123 21.65 15.22 7.88
N LEU A 124 21.32 15.04 6.58
CA LEU A 124 21.98 14.03 5.73
C LEU A 124 23.46 14.33 5.48
N PHE A 125 23.88 15.59 5.62
CA PHE A 125 25.29 15.97 5.46
C PHE A 125 26.11 15.70 6.73
N GLU A 126 25.45 15.75 7.89
CA GLU A 126 26.04 15.44 9.20
C GLU A 126 26.12 13.92 9.40
N ASP A 127 25.04 13.19 9.10
CA ASP A 127 24.92 11.75 9.28
C ASP A 127 24.54 11.04 7.95
N PRO A 128 25.49 10.88 7.00
CA PRO A 128 25.21 10.34 5.67
C PRO A 128 25.13 8.81 5.63
N MET A 129 25.59 8.12 6.68
CA MET A 129 25.68 6.66 6.75
C MET A 129 24.61 6.09 7.68
N ALA A 130 24.24 4.83 7.45
CA ALA A 130 23.32 4.14 8.33
C ALA A 130 23.90 3.99 9.75
N ASP A 131 23.11 4.32 10.76
CA ASP A 131 23.41 3.99 12.15
C ASP A 131 22.92 2.57 12.46
N LEU A 132 23.86 1.64 12.58
CA LEU A 132 23.59 0.23 12.82
C LEU A 132 23.06 -0.05 14.24
N SER A 133 23.10 0.92 15.15
CA SER A 133 22.47 0.80 16.47
C SER A 133 20.95 0.63 16.40
N PHE A 134 20.32 1.05 15.29
CA PHE A 134 18.89 0.89 15.04
C PHE A 134 18.51 -0.44 14.38
N ALA A 135 19.45 -1.36 14.12
CA ALA A 135 19.14 -2.64 13.48
C ALA A 135 18.10 -3.46 14.27
N ASP A 136 18.07 -3.32 15.60
CA ASP A 136 17.13 -3.98 16.50
C ASP A 136 15.70 -3.40 16.47
N GLN A 137 15.49 -2.26 15.78
CA GLN A 137 14.16 -1.67 15.60
C GLN A 137 13.33 -2.45 14.57
N LEU A 138 13.96 -3.21 13.68
CA LEU A 138 13.27 -4.00 12.69
C LEU A 138 12.43 -5.10 13.36
N GLY A 139 11.10 -5.04 13.17
CA GLY A 139 10.20 -6.05 13.70
C GLY A 139 10.07 -6.05 15.23
N LYS A 140 10.42 -4.94 15.88
CA LYS A 140 10.35 -4.76 17.34
C LYS A 140 8.96 -5.08 17.90
N LYS A 141 8.91 -5.66 19.10
CA LYS A 141 7.65 -6.08 19.74
C LYS A 141 6.68 -4.92 19.92
N GLU A 142 7.16 -3.75 20.34
CA GLU A 142 6.32 -2.57 20.55
C GLU A 142 5.65 -2.10 19.25
N HIS A 143 6.35 -2.20 18.11
CA HIS A 143 5.79 -1.88 16.81
C HIS A 143 4.73 -2.91 16.38
N ARG A 144 4.95 -4.20 16.70
CA ARG A 144 3.96 -5.25 16.45
C ARG A 144 2.71 -5.10 17.31
N GLU A 145 2.85 -4.69 18.57
CA GLU A 145 1.68 -4.39 19.42
C GLU A 145 0.90 -3.18 18.91
N LEU A 146 1.58 -2.13 18.45
CA LEU A 146 0.92 -1.00 17.77
C LEU A 146 0.21 -1.45 16.49
N ALA A 147 0.85 -2.29 15.66
CA ALA A 147 0.25 -2.84 14.46
C ALA A 147 -0.99 -3.70 14.79
N ARG A 148 -0.91 -4.53 15.84
CA ARG A 148 -2.04 -5.31 16.36
C ARG A 148 -3.19 -4.42 16.81
N GLU A 149 -2.90 -3.32 17.50
CA GLU A 149 -3.90 -2.33 17.89
C GLU A 149 -4.57 -1.69 16.67
N ALA A 150 -3.77 -1.26 15.68
CA ALA A 150 -4.25 -0.64 14.46
C ALA A 150 -5.16 -1.59 13.66
N VAL A 151 -4.76 -2.85 13.49
CA VAL A 151 -5.59 -3.88 12.82
C VAL A 151 -6.90 -4.09 13.58
N ARG A 152 -6.87 -4.19 14.92
CA ARG A 152 -8.12 -4.32 15.70
C ARG A 152 -9.04 -3.11 15.50
N LYS A 153 -8.50 -1.89 15.47
CA LYS A 153 -9.26 -0.64 15.30
C LYS A 153 -9.75 -0.41 13.87
N SER A 154 -9.15 -1.07 12.86
CA SER A 154 -9.58 -0.95 11.46
C SER A 154 -10.75 -1.85 11.09
N LEU A 155 -11.08 -2.86 11.91
CA LEU A 155 -12.19 -3.78 11.64
C LEU A 155 -13.54 -3.04 11.68
N VAL A 156 -14.32 -3.21 10.61
CA VAL A 156 -15.70 -2.72 10.52
C VAL A 156 -16.65 -3.90 10.59
N LEU A 157 -17.43 -3.98 11.66
CA LEU A 157 -18.43 -5.03 11.84
C LEU A 157 -19.67 -4.73 11.00
N LEU A 158 -19.84 -5.44 9.88
CA LEU A 158 -20.97 -5.24 8.97
C LEU A 158 -22.23 -6.00 9.38
N LYS A 159 -22.08 -7.11 10.12
CA LYS A 159 -23.20 -7.94 10.58
C LYS A 159 -22.80 -8.73 11.81
N ASN A 160 -23.71 -8.84 12.79
CA ASN A 160 -23.50 -9.60 14.02
C ASN A 160 -24.72 -10.48 14.35
N GLY A 161 -24.87 -11.60 13.64
CA GLY A 161 -26.04 -12.48 13.75
C GLY A 161 -27.06 -12.28 12.63
N LYS A 162 -27.93 -13.28 12.42
CA LYS A 162 -29.05 -13.20 11.46
C LYS A 162 -30.28 -12.51 12.06
N SER A 163 -30.37 -12.47 13.39
CA SER A 163 -31.43 -11.82 14.17
C SER A 163 -30.79 -10.83 15.15
N SER A 164 -31.51 -9.76 15.49
CA SER A 164 -31.06 -8.76 16.46
C SER A 164 -30.91 -9.31 17.89
N ASN A 165 -31.56 -10.43 18.20
CA ASN A 165 -31.63 -10.96 19.57
C ASN A 165 -30.57 -12.02 19.87
N GLU A 166 -29.80 -12.44 18.86
CA GLU A 166 -28.76 -13.47 19.00
C GLU A 166 -27.45 -12.98 18.35
N PRO A 167 -26.70 -12.09 19.02
CA PRO A 167 -25.39 -11.68 18.54
C PRO A 167 -24.45 -12.88 18.51
N LEU A 168 -23.64 -12.98 17.47
CA LEU A 168 -22.62 -14.02 17.35
C LEU A 168 -21.31 -13.61 18.05
N LEU A 169 -20.94 -12.34 17.91
CA LEU A 169 -19.74 -11.74 18.48
C LEU A 169 -20.08 -10.99 19.78
N PRO A 170 -19.18 -11.05 20.79
CA PRO A 170 -17.90 -11.76 20.80
C PRO A 170 -18.03 -13.29 20.96
N LEU A 171 -17.16 -14.05 20.29
CA LEU A 171 -17.14 -15.51 20.40
C LEU A 171 -16.58 -15.96 21.76
N PRO A 172 -17.10 -17.06 22.36
CA PRO A 172 -16.55 -17.60 23.58
C PRO A 172 -15.20 -18.26 23.30
N LYS A 173 -14.17 -17.89 24.07
CA LYS A 173 -12.83 -18.48 23.97
C LYS A 173 -12.77 -19.96 24.36
N LYS A 174 -13.73 -20.42 25.16
CA LYS A 174 -13.86 -21.81 25.59
C LYS A 174 -15.03 -22.46 24.85
N ALA A 175 -14.72 -23.46 24.05
CA ALA A 175 -15.70 -24.28 23.33
C ALA A 175 -15.13 -25.70 23.14
N PRO A 176 -15.96 -26.76 23.05
CA PRO A 176 -15.45 -28.11 22.81
C PRO A 176 -14.59 -28.22 21.54
N LYS A 177 -15.05 -27.65 20.43
CA LYS A 177 -14.39 -27.75 19.12
C LYS A 177 -14.85 -26.62 18.20
N ILE A 178 -13.91 -25.98 17.52
CA ILE A 178 -14.18 -24.87 16.59
C ILE A 178 -13.51 -25.13 15.24
N LEU A 179 -14.07 -24.54 14.18
CA LEU A 179 -13.50 -24.58 12.84
C LEU A 179 -12.90 -23.23 12.47
N VAL A 180 -11.70 -23.25 11.91
CA VAL A 180 -11.14 -22.14 11.15
C VAL A 180 -11.03 -22.60 9.70
N ALA A 181 -11.58 -21.83 8.77
CA ALA A 181 -11.63 -22.20 7.35
C ALA A 181 -11.37 -21.01 6.43
N GLY A 182 -11.24 -21.29 5.13
CA GLY A 182 -11.07 -20.27 4.11
C GLY A 182 -9.61 -20.07 3.68
N SER A 183 -9.44 -19.55 2.46
CA SER A 183 -8.14 -19.42 1.80
C SER A 183 -7.18 -18.44 2.49
N HIS A 184 -7.70 -17.52 3.29
CA HIS A 184 -6.94 -16.45 3.94
C HIS A 184 -6.70 -16.70 5.44
N ALA A 185 -7.25 -17.79 6.00
CA ALA A 185 -7.16 -18.04 7.43
C ALA A 185 -5.73 -18.35 7.89
N ASP A 186 -4.95 -19.01 7.03
CA ASP A 186 -3.56 -19.40 7.31
C ASP A 186 -2.65 -19.00 6.14
N ASN A 187 -2.67 -17.72 5.80
CA ASN A 187 -1.87 -17.17 4.71
C ASN A 187 -1.45 -15.74 5.05
N LEU A 188 -0.19 -15.57 5.46
CA LEU A 188 0.34 -14.29 5.91
C LEU A 188 0.42 -13.27 4.77
N GLY A 189 0.85 -13.70 3.58
CA GLY A 189 0.93 -12.84 2.41
C GLY A 189 -0.44 -12.29 1.99
N PHE A 190 -1.49 -13.11 2.04
CA PHE A 190 -2.84 -12.67 1.72
C PHE A 190 -3.42 -11.66 2.71
N GLN A 191 -3.14 -11.79 4.01
CA GLN A 191 -3.57 -10.77 4.99
C GLN A 191 -2.75 -9.47 4.91
N CYS A 192 -1.57 -9.50 4.27
CA CYS A 192 -0.73 -8.32 4.05
C CYS A 192 -1.09 -7.56 2.77
N GLY A 193 -1.36 -8.27 1.66
CA GLY A 193 -1.68 -7.65 0.37
C GLY A 193 -0.45 -7.21 -0.43
N GLY A 194 -0.66 -6.31 -1.40
CA GLY A 194 0.42 -5.72 -2.20
C GLY A 194 1.38 -4.87 -1.37
N TRP A 195 2.52 -4.49 -1.94
CA TRP A 195 3.57 -3.73 -1.25
C TRP A 195 4.10 -4.40 0.03
N THR A 196 4.11 -5.74 0.08
CA THR A 196 4.68 -6.51 1.19
C THR A 196 5.67 -7.53 0.65
N ILE A 197 6.95 -7.34 0.98
CA ILE A 197 8.12 -8.06 0.43
C ILE A 197 8.28 -7.82 -1.08
N GLU A 198 7.31 -8.29 -1.87
CA GLU A 198 7.24 -8.09 -3.32
C GLU A 198 6.29 -6.93 -3.67
N TRP A 199 6.49 -6.32 -4.85
CA TRP A 199 5.67 -5.21 -5.33
C TRP A 199 4.18 -5.55 -5.36
N ASN A 200 3.82 -6.70 -5.94
CA ASN A 200 2.44 -7.18 -5.98
C ASN A 200 2.04 -8.01 -4.74
N GLY A 201 2.93 -8.12 -3.75
CA GLY A 201 2.81 -9.11 -2.67
C GLY A 201 2.99 -10.53 -3.18
N ASP A 202 2.85 -11.50 -2.27
CA ASP A 202 2.92 -12.93 -2.57
C ASP A 202 2.01 -13.71 -1.60
N SER A 203 1.89 -15.02 -1.80
CA SER A 203 1.08 -15.93 -1.00
C SER A 203 1.94 -16.73 -0.01
N GLY A 204 1.33 -17.14 1.11
CA GLY A 204 1.97 -18.04 2.08
C GLY A 204 2.67 -17.28 3.21
N ASP A 205 3.71 -17.89 3.75
CA ASP A 205 4.51 -17.33 4.85
C ASP A 205 5.71 -16.55 4.29
N ILE A 206 5.47 -15.27 3.99
CA ILE A 206 6.43 -14.42 3.24
C ILE A 206 7.32 -13.57 4.15
N THR A 207 6.99 -13.46 5.44
CA THR A 207 7.72 -12.62 6.42
C THR A 207 7.38 -13.04 7.85
N ALA A 208 8.00 -12.45 8.86
CA ALA A 208 7.67 -12.74 10.25
C ALA A 208 6.33 -12.11 10.65
N GLY A 209 5.33 -12.93 10.98
CA GLY A 209 4.00 -12.48 11.38
C GLY A 209 3.19 -13.51 12.16
N THR A 210 1.88 -13.29 12.25
CA THR A 210 0.93 -14.22 12.88
C THR A 210 -0.31 -14.27 12.00
N THR A 211 -0.64 -15.46 11.50
CA THR A 211 -1.87 -15.66 10.71
C THR A 211 -3.10 -15.59 11.61
N ILE A 212 -4.29 -15.43 11.01
CA ILE A 212 -5.54 -15.48 11.78
C ILE A 212 -5.70 -16.84 12.49
N LEU A 213 -5.34 -17.94 11.82
CA LEU A 213 -5.35 -19.27 12.43
C LEU A 213 -4.47 -19.33 13.67
N ASP A 214 -3.22 -18.86 13.59
CA ASP A 214 -2.29 -18.90 14.73
C ASP A 214 -2.69 -17.93 15.84
N ALA A 215 -3.28 -16.78 15.50
CA ALA A 215 -3.88 -15.86 16.47
C ALA A 215 -5.05 -16.52 17.22
N ILE A 216 -5.89 -17.30 16.53
CA ILE A 216 -7.01 -18.02 17.15
C ILE A 216 -6.47 -19.12 18.09
N LYS A 217 -5.54 -19.95 17.62
CA LYS A 217 -4.92 -21.02 18.42
C LYS A 217 -4.29 -20.49 19.72
N SER A 218 -3.66 -19.32 19.67
CA SER A 218 -3.03 -18.68 20.84
C SER A 218 -4.00 -17.93 21.76
N THR A 219 -5.25 -17.71 21.33
CA THR A 219 -6.24 -16.91 22.06
C THR A 219 -7.30 -17.74 22.78
N VAL A 220 -7.65 -18.91 22.25
CA VAL A 220 -8.69 -19.79 22.82
C VAL A 220 -8.22 -20.47 24.10
N ASP A 221 -9.18 -20.97 24.89
CA ASP A 221 -8.90 -21.80 26.07
C ASP A 221 -8.13 -23.07 25.64
N PRO A 222 -7.09 -23.52 26.38
CA PRO A 222 -6.31 -24.71 26.00
C PRO A 222 -7.13 -26.00 25.81
N ALA A 223 -8.32 -26.10 26.40
CA ALA A 223 -9.23 -27.23 26.19
C ALA A 223 -10.02 -27.15 24.88
N THR A 224 -9.98 -26.01 24.17
CA THR A 224 -10.70 -25.81 22.91
C THR A 224 -9.96 -26.44 21.75
N LYS A 225 -10.56 -27.45 21.11
CA LYS A 225 -9.98 -28.07 19.92
C LYS A 225 -10.19 -27.17 18.68
N VAL A 226 -9.12 -26.59 18.17
CA VAL A 226 -9.15 -25.84 16.90
C VAL A 226 -8.85 -26.78 15.74
N VAL A 227 -9.77 -26.85 14.76
CA VAL A 227 -9.58 -27.57 13.50
C VAL A 227 -9.44 -26.57 12.37
N TYR A 228 -8.43 -26.75 11.53
CA TYR A 228 -8.26 -25.97 10.31
C TYR A 228 -8.61 -26.82 9.08
N SER A 229 -9.41 -26.26 8.17
CA SER A 229 -9.62 -26.80 6.83
C SER A 229 -9.79 -25.65 5.85
N LYS A 230 -8.89 -25.54 4.87
CA LYS A 230 -8.88 -24.40 3.93
C LYS A 230 -10.18 -24.29 3.13
N ASN A 231 -10.73 -25.41 2.68
CA ASN A 231 -11.96 -25.47 1.88
C ASN A 231 -12.75 -26.75 2.18
N PRO A 232 -13.39 -26.84 3.36
CA PRO A 232 -14.17 -28.02 3.74
C PRO A 232 -15.38 -28.20 2.83
N ASP A 233 -15.74 -29.45 2.58
CA ASP A 233 -16.96 -29.83 1.89
C ASP A 233 -18.09 -30.20 2.86
N SER A 234 -19.27 -30.50 2.32
CA SER A 234 -20.45 -30.82 3.13
C SER A 234 -20.31 -32.12 3.94
N SER A 235 -19.51 -33.10 3.47
CA SER A 235 -19.22 -34.33 4.23
C SER A 235 -18.39 -34.00 5.46
N PHE A 236 -17.31 -33.25 5.29
CA PHE A 236 -16.47 -32.80 6.38
C PHE A 236 -17.28 -32.06 7.45
N MET A 237 -18.20 -31.18 7.02
CA MET A 237 -19.06 -30.46 7.97
C MET A 237 -20.06 -31.35 8.71
N LYS A 238 -20.56 -32.43 8.09
CA LYS A 238 -21.48 -33.38 8.74
C LYS A 238 -20.78 -34.31 9.73
N ASP A 239 -19.56 -34.72 9.42
CA ASP A 239 -18.78 -35.64 10.24
C ASP A 239 -18.14 -34.96 11.47
N ASN A 240 -18.29 -33.63 11.59
CA ASN A 240 -17.66 -32.85 12.64
C ASN A 240 -18.67 -31.90 13.31
N GLU A 241 -18.95 -32.12 14.59
CA GLU A 241 -19.71 -31.18 15.40
C GLU A 241 -18.82 -30.01 15.86
N PHE A 242 -19.06 -28.82 15.31
CA PHE A 242 -18.38 -27.58 15.68
C PHE A 242 -19.32 -26.67 16.47
N SER A 243 -18.80 -26.00 17.50
CA SER A 243 -19.56 -24.99 18.26
C SER A 243 -19.80 -23.72 17.43
N TYR A 244 -18.79 -23.31 16.66
CA TYR A 244 -18.85 -22.22 15.69
C TYR A 244 -17.69 -22.35 14.69
N ALA A 245 -17.75 -21.58 13.62
CA ALA A 245 -16.69 -21.46 12.62
C ALA A 245 -16.25 -20.01 12.40
N ILE A 246 -14.99 -19.84 12.00
CA ILE A 246 -14.43 -18.58 11.52
C ILE A 246 -13.94 -18.84 10.09
N VAL A 247 -14.53 -18.16 9.10
CA VAL A 247 -14.23 -18.34 7.68
C VAL A 247 -13.54 -17.08 7.15
N VAL A 248 -12.27 -17.20 6.76
CA VAL A 248 -11.48 -16.07 6.27
C VAL A 248 -11.21 -16.21 4.79
N VAL A 249 -11.77 -15.29 4.01
CA VAL A 249 -11.65 -15.22 2.55
C VAL A 249 -11.53 -13.75 2.15
N GLY A 250 -10.92 -13.48 0.99
CA GLY A 250 -10.62 -12.13 0.55
C GLY A 250 -10.09 -12.08 -0.88
N GLU A 251 -9.65 -10.90 -1.27
CA GLU A 251 -8.89 -10.67 -2.50
C GLU A 251 -7.45 -11.17 -2.34
N THR A 252 -6.85 -11.66 -3.43
CA THR A 252 -5.41 -11.96 -3.45
C THR A 252 -4.59 -10.66 -3.58
N PRO A 253 -3.32 -10.65 -3.16
CA PRO A 253 -2.45 -9.48 -3.28
C PRO A 253 -2.37 -8.89 -4.70
N TYR A 254 -2.37 -7.56 -4.78
CA TYR A 254 -2.17 -6.80 -6.01
C TYR A 254 -1.62 -5.40 -5.68
N ALA A 255 -0.97 -4.75 -6.65
CA ALA A 255 -0.59 -3.34 -6.57
C ALA A 255 -0.83 -2.64 -7.92
N GLU A 256 -1.18 -1.36 -7.85
CA GLU A 256 -1.36 -0.48 -9.02
C GLU A 256 -2.30 -1.10 -10.07
N THR A 257 -1.92 -1.08 -11.35
CA THR A 257 -2.77 -1.55 -12.46
C THR A 257 -3.17 -3.02 -12.35
N LYS A 258 -2.41 -3.87 -11.63
CA LYS A 258 -2.83 -5.27 -11.44
C LYS A 258 -4.06 -5.40 -10.53
N GLY A 259 -4.36 -4.37 -9.74
CA GLY A 259 -5.56 -4.29 -8.91
C GLY A 259 -6.79 -3.75 -9.63
N ASP A 260 -6.64 -3.25 -10.86
CA ASP A 260 -7.79 -2.71 -11.61
C ASP A 260 -8.79 -3.85 -11.90
N ASN A 261 -9.97 -3.79 -11.29
CA ASN A 261 -10.96 -4.84 -11.36
C ASN A 261 -12.37 -4.26 -11.60
N LEU A 262 -12.97 -4.64 -12.73
CA LEU A 262 -14.28 -4.14 -13.16
C LEU A 262 -15.48 -4.89 -12.54
N ASN A 263 -15.26 -6.06 -11.92
CA ASN A 263 -16.33 -6.89 -11.38
C ASN A 263 -16.37 -6.92 -9.84
N LEU A 264 -15.24 -6.67 -9.17
CA LEU A 264 -15.12 -6.65 -7.71
C LEU A 264 -15.74 -7.89 -7.04
N THR A 265 -15.61 -9.05 -7.68
CA THR A 265 -16.13 -10.32 -7.17
C THR A 265 -15.06 -11.08 -6.40
N LEU A 266 -15.46 -11.66 -5.27
CA LEU A 266 -14.58 -12.45 -4.44
C LEU A 266 -14.10 -13.71 -5.21
N PRO A 267 -12.79 -13.98 -5.26
CA PRO A 267 -12.27 -15.14 -5.99
C PRO A 267 -12.76 -16.46 -5.37
N ALA A 268 -13.03 -17.44 -6.25
CA ALA A 268 -13.29 -18.80 -5.82
C ALA A 268 -12.03 -19.41 -5.15
N PRO A 269 -12.17 -20.30 -4.15
CA PRO A 269 -13.42 -20.90 -3.67
C PRO A 269 -14.18 -20.08 -2.62
N GLY A 270 -13.82 -18.82 -2.35
CA GLY A 270 -14.31 -18.03 -1.21
C GLY A 270 -15.83 -18.08 -0.96
N PRO A 271 -16.67 -17.68 -1.94
CA PRO A 271 -18.12 -17.73 -1.79
C PRO A 271 -18.66 -19.14 -1.49
N ARG A 272 -18.09 -20.17 -2.12
CA ARG A 272 -18.48 -21.57 -1.90
C ARG A 272 -18.09 -22.05 -0.50
N THR A 273 -16.88 -21.69 -0.04
CA THR A 273 -16.42 -22.04 1.31
C THR A 273 -17.33 -21.42 2.37
N ILE A 274 -17.71 -20.14 2.22
CA ILE A 274 -18.70 -19.48 3.10
C ILE A 274 -20.01 -20.26 3.10
N GLN A 275 -20.59 -20.53 1.92
CA GLN A 275 -21.88 -21.21 1.81
C GLN A 275 -21.88 -22.59 2.47
N THR A 276 -20.83 -23.39 2.24
CA THR A 276 -20.71 -24.73 2.81
C THR A 276 -20.61 -24.68 4.34
N VAL A 277 -19.73 -23.83 4.88
CA VAL A 277 -19.49 -23.77 6.34
C VAL A 277 -20.67 -23.14 7.06
N CYS A 278 -21.13 -21.98 6.61
CA CYS A 278 -22.21 -21.21 7.23
C CYS A 278 -23.60 -21.83 7.06
N GLY A 279 -23.73 -22.77 6.12
CA GLY A 279 -24.93 -23.61 5.98
C GLY A 279 -25.03 -24.70 7.05
N ALA A 280 -23.90 -25.10 7.64
CA ALA A 280 -23.83 -26.22 8.60
C ALA A 280 -23.66 -25.76 10.06
N VAL A 281 -22.97 -24.65 10.32
CA VAL A 281 -22.70 -24.15 11.68
C VAL A 281 -22.77 -22.63 11.74
N LYS A 282 -23.05 -22.05 12.92
CA LYS A 282 -22.91 -20.59 13.15
C LYS A 282 -21.48 -20.18 12.78
N CYS A 283 -21.35 -19.24 11.84
CA CYS A 283 -20.07 -18.81 11.30
C CYS A 283 -19.91 -17.28 11.38
N LEU A 284 -18.65 -16.85 11.53
CA LEU A 284 -18.19 -15.51 11.21
C LEU A 284 -17.47 -15.55 9.85
#